data_AF-A0A812W1T4-F1
#
_entry.id   AF-A0A812W1T4-F1
#
_cell.length_a   1.000
_cell.length_b   1.000
_cell.length_c   1.000
_cell.angle_alpha   90.00
_cell.angle_beta   90.00
_cell.angle_gamma   90.00
#
_symmetry.space_group_name_H-M   'P 1'
#
loop_
_entity.id
_entity.type
_entity.pdbx_description
1 polymer ?
#
loop_
_entity_poly.entity_id
_entity_poly.type
_entity_poly.pdbx_seq_one_letter_code
_entity_poly.pdbx_strand_id
1 'polypeptide(L)'
;MAARIWLCWLPCGLAKIGWPLGWPTSLEFLSKGSDAEFFEFVNPLADMTELSYTATWGTYYKPSAQNQSVEGWRRMWPEANPVEGGMRALTFVQERSGRGVVVFRGTDLDSSGTSGQADACANAELAHAPLPGYCNQFTSFQLDYVSRALDIARKAAEVHPTVEWLYTGHSLGAELANVVGAVRGAAVLGFAAPAVLPVLRDRTAVDPHQLPFWKSLSLYNELDPLRFQALGQLPGANCSWVNQPDVPSCDVCELHGKIDEGSPECKQCFYKTHILKSYLALLRSGQRPVCPDAELGDYLVV
;
A
#
# COMPACT_ATOMS: atom_id res chain seq x y z
N MET A 1 -56.38 19.39 28.39
CA MET A 1 -55.43 19.70 27.29
C MET A 1 -54.22 18.79 27.47
N ALA A 2 -53.96 17.92 26.51
CA ALA A 2 -52.97 16.83 26.62
C ALA A 2 -51.54 17.33 26.34
N ALA A 3 -50.62 17.04 27.25
CA ALA A 3 -49.19 17.32 27.08
C ALA A 3 -48.56 16.31 26.12
N ARG A 4 -47.97 16.78 25.02
CA ARG A 4 -47.19 15.95 24.09
C ARG A 4 -45.76 15.83 24.62
N ILE A 5 -45.41 14.63 25.08
CA ILE A 5 -44.04 14.24 25.42
C ILE A 5 -43.31 13.96 24.11
N TRP A 6 -42.34 14.79 23.76
CA TRP A 6 -41.39 14.53 22.68
C TRP A 6 -40.29 13.62 23.23
N LEU A 7 -40.38 12.33 22.92
CA LEU A 7 -39.27 11.39 23.09
C LEU A 7 -38.25 11.66 21.99
N CYS A 8 -37.15 12.34 22.34
CA CYS A 8 -35.96 12.40 21.49
C CYS A 8 -35.39 10.98 21.36
N TRP A 9 -35.66 10.34 20.22
CA TRP A 9 -34.88 9.20 19.74
C TRP A 9 -33.51 9.73 19.31
N LEU A 10 -32.62 9.93 20.29
CA LEU A 10 -31.20 10.03 19.97
C LEU A 10 -30.80 8.66 19.41
N PRO A 11 -30.23 8.57 18.20
CA PRO A 11 -29.67 7.31 17.74
C PRO A 11 -28.65 6.88 18.78
N CYS A 12 -28.85 5.69 19.36
CA CYS A 12 -27.84 5.04 20.19
C CYS A 12 -26.57 4.96 19.35
N GLY A 13 -25.68 5.94 19.54
CA GLY A 13 -24.36 5.92 18.95
C GLY A 13 -23.71 4.65 19.47
N LEU A 14 -23.59 3.66 18.58
CA LEU A 14 -22.72 2.52 18.79
C LEU A 14 -21.39 3.12 19.24
N ALA A 15 -21.02 2.86 20.50
CA ALA A 15 -19.74 3.27 21.02
C ALA A 15 -18.71 2.74 20.01
N LYS A 16 -18.02 3.65 19.31
CA LYS A 16 -16.96 3.26 18.36
C LYS A 16 -16.05 2.32 19.12
N ILE A 17 -15.94 1.07 18.65
CA ILE A 17 -15.11 0.05 19.27
C ILE A 17 -13.71 0.65 19.29
N GLY A 18 -13.25 1.07 20.46
CA GLY A 18 -11.94 1.66 20.60
C GLY A 18 -10.92 0.55 20.37
N TRP A 19 -10.12 0.65 19.31
CA TRP A 19 -8.95 -0.20 19.17
C TRP A 19 -8.05 -0.04 20.40
N PRO A 20 -7.37 -1.12 20.84
CA PRO A 20 -6.36 -1.01 21.89
C PRO A 20 -5.29 0.02 21.50
N LEU A 21 -4.52 0.48 22.50
CA LEU A 21 -3.34 1.30 22.23
C LEU A 21 -2.39 0.54 21.31
N GLY A 22 -1.90 1.20 20.25
CA GLY A 22 -1.02 0.60 19.26
C GLY A 22 -1.72 -0.11 18.12
N TRP A 23 -0.93 -0.82 17.31
CA TRP A 23 -1.41 -1.66 16.21
C TRP A 23 -1.59 -3.11 16.67
N PRO A 24 -2.49 -3.87 16.03
CA PRO A 24 -2.54 -5.32 16.22
C PRO A 24 -1.19 -5.95 15.85
N THR A 25 -0.72 -6.89 16.68
CA THR A 25 0.52 -7.64 16.42
C THR A 25 0.41 -8.61 15.24
N SER A 26 -0.83 -8.95 14.85
CA SER A 26 -1.19 -9.79 13.72
C SER A 26 -2.35 -9.16 12.95
N LEU A 27 -2.29 -9.22 11.62
CA LEU A 27 -3.34 -8.77 10.70
C LEU A 27 -4.30 -9.90 10.30
N GLU A 28 -4.19 -11.09 10.91
CA GLU A 28 -5.05 -12.24 10.61
C GLU A 28 -6.54 -11.94 10.78
N PHE A 29 -6.90 -11.03 11.70
CA PHE A 29 -8.29 -10.62 11.90
C PHE A 29 -8.92 -10.02 10.63
N LEU A 30 -8.13 -9.51 9.67
CA LEU A 30 -8.67 -9.02 8.39
C LEU A 30 -9.24 -10.13 7.52
N SER A 31 -8.84 -11.39 7.75
CA SER A 31 -9.40 -12.57 7.07
C SER A 31 -10.61 -13.18 7.80
N LYS A 32 -10.65 -13.09 9.13
CA LYS A 32 -11.63 -13.81 9.98
C LYS A 32 -12.65 -12.91 10.68
N GLY A 33 -12.35 -11.62 10.80
CA GLY A 33 -13.18 -10.63 11.48
C GLY A 33 -14.44 -10.27 10.69
N SER A 34 -15.20 -9.33 11.23
CA SER A 34 -16.38 -8.78 10.56
C SER A 34 -16.01 -7.84 9.42
N ASP A 35 -16.94 -7.62 8.48
CA ASP A 35 -16.77 -6.64 7.42
C ASP A 35 -16.57 -5.23 7.99
N ALA A 36 -17.27 -4.89 9.07
CA ALA A 36 -17.12 -3.59 9.73
C ALA A 36 -15.70 -3.36 10.25
N GLU A 37 -15.09 -4.35 10.91
CA GLU A 37 -13.70 -4.28 11.38
C GLU A 37 -12.71 -4.17 10.21
N PHE A 38 -12.95 -4.92 9.13
CA PHE A 38 -12.13 -4.83 7.92
C PHE A 38 -12.16 -3.41 7.34
N PHE A 39 -13.36 -2.86 7.08
CA PHE A 39 -13.48 -1.55 6.45
C PHE A 39 -13.03 -0.41 7.38
N GLU A 40 -13.28 -0.51 8.68
CA GLU A 40 -12.78 0.47 9.67
C GLU A 40 -11.24 0.51 9.69
N PHE A 41 -10.59 -0.65 9.56
CA PHE A 41 -9.13 -0.73 9.53
C PHE A 41 -8.54 -0.28 8.18
N VAL A 42 -9.12 -0.73 7.06
CA VAL A 42 -8.52 -0.58 5.73
C VAL A 42 -8.82 0.78 5.09
N ASN A 43 -10.02 1.35 5.28
CA ASN A 43 -10.40 2.60 4.59
C ASN A 43 -9.47 3.78 4.92
N PRO A 44 -9.08 4.05 6.19
CA PRO A 44 -8.15 5.14 6.47
C PRO A 44 -6.79 4.95 5.80
N LEU A 45 -6.31 3.71 5.68
CA LEU A 45 -5.03 3.41 5.01
C LEU A 45 -5.13 3.61 3.51
N ALA A 46 -6.27 3.27 2.90
CA ALA A 46 -6.55 3.54 1.50
C ALA A 46 -6.60 5.05 1.19
N ASP A 47 -7.25 5.84 2.05
CA ASP A 47 -7.31 7.30 1.93
C ASP A 47 -5.92 7.95 2.08
N MET A 48 -5.10 7.48 3.03
CA MET A 48 -3.70 7.91 3.17
C MET A 48 -2.89 7.56 1.93
N THR A 49 -3.14 6.39 1.35
CA THR A 49 -2.49 5.94 0.11
C THR A 49 -2.90 6.83 -1.07
N GLU A 50 -4.17 7.21 -1.19
CA GLU A 50 -4.61 8.19 -2.18
C GLU A 50 -3.91 9.55 -1.99
N LEU A 51 -3.83 10.03 -0.74
CA LEU A 51 -3.13 11.28 -0.43
C LEU A 51 -1.64 11.22 -0.81
N SER A 52 -0.98 10.08 -0.68
CA SER A 52 0.42 9.94 -1.12
C SER A 52 0.61 10.27 -2.60
N TYR A 53 -0.40 10.00 -3.45
CA TYR A 53 -0.39 10.38 -4.86
C TYR A 53 -0.77 11.84 -5.09
N THR A 54 -1.83 12.32 -4.42
CA THR A 54 -2.39 13.63 -4.74
C THR A 54 -1.74 14.78 -3.99
N ALA A 55 -1.10 14.52 -2.84
CA ALA A 55 -0.51 15.55 -1.99
C ALA A 55 1.01 15.69 -2.13
N THR A 56 1.63 14.89 -3.02
CA THR A 56 3.06 14.95 -3.34
C THR A 56 3.27 15.28 -4.83
N TRP A 57 4.45 15.80 -5.18
CA TRP A 57 4.78 16.26 -6.53
C TRP A 57 4.75 15.13 -7.55
N GLY A 58 4.09 15.36 -8.68
CA GLY A 58 3.94 14.41 -9.78
C GLY A 58 2.73 14.77 -10.63
N THR A 59 2.39 13.93 -11.61
CA THR A 59 1.28 14.18 -12.54
C THR A 59 -0.07 14.18 -11.83
N TYR A 60 -0.20 13.48 -10.70
CA TYR A 60 -1.43 13.43 -9.91
C TYR A 60 -1.55 14.52 -8.84
N TYR A 61 -0.54 15.39 -8.71
CA TYR A 61 -0.48 16.40 -7.67
C TYR A 61 -1.67 17.37 -7.74
N LYS A 62 -2.32 17.57 -6.60
CA LYS A 62 -3.40 18.53 -6.40
C LYS A 62 -2.97 19.50 -5.30
N PRO A 63 -2.78 20.80 -5.60
CA PRO A 63 -2.43 21.79 -4.59
C PRO A 63 -3.40 21.84 -3.41
N SER A 64 -4.69 21.59 -3.67
CA SER A 64 -5.72 21.50 -2.63
C SER A 64 -5.55 20.33 -1.66
N ALA A 65 -4.79 19.28 -2.04
CA ALA A 65 -4.51 18.12 -1.21
C ALA A 65 -3.21 18.24 -0.41
N GLN A 66 -2.37 19.24 -0.68
CA GLN A 66 -1.03 19.37 -0.10
C GLN A 66 -1.04 19.32 1.45
N ASN A 67 -2.05 19.90 2.09
CA ASN A 67 -2.19 19.93 3.55
C ASN A 67 -3.36 19.08 4.06
N GLN A 68 -3.94 18.21 3.23
CA GLN A 68 -5.03 17.34 3.64
C GLN A 68 -4.53 16.22 4.55
N SER A 69 -5.44 15.75 5.41
CA SER A 69 -5.27 14.63 6.32
C SER A 69 -6.50 13.71 6.24
N VAL A 70 -6.42 12.54 6.87
CA VAL A 70 -7.56 11.60 6.99
C VAL A 70 -8.31 11.86 8.30
N GLU A 71 -9.63 11.67 8.33
CA GLU A 71 -10.44 11.89 9.53
C GLU A 71 -9.91 11.09 10.73
N GLY A 72 -9.74 11.75 11.87
CA GLY A 72 -9.19 11.12 13.08
C GLY A 72 -7.67 10.89 13.06
N TRP A 73 -6.98 11.34 12.01
CA TRP A 73 -5.53 11.30 11.85
C TRP A 73 -4.99 12.71 11.62
N ARG A 74 -3.77 12.94 12.11
CA ARG A 74 -3.03 14.17 11.84
C ARG A 74 -1.83 13.82 10.98
N ARG A 75 -1.73 14.45 9.82
CA ARG A 75 -0.52 14.42 8.98
C ARG A 75 0.61 15.22 9.65
N MET A 76 1.80 14.65 9.68
CA MET A 76 2.93 15.12 10.51
C MET A 76 4.26 14.99 9.77
N TRP A 77 5.26 15.73 10.24
CA TRP A 77 6.66 15.51 9.86
C TRP A 77 7.21 14.22 10.54
N PRO A 78 8.11 13.45 9.89
CA PRO A 78 8.77 13.69 8.60
C PRO A 78 7.95 13.31 7.36
N GLU A 79 8.27 13.96 6.23
CA GLU A 79 7.72 13.65 4.91
C GLU A 79 8.84 13.68 3.87
N ALA A 80 8.65 12.99 2.74
CA ALA A 80 9.52 13.06 1.58
C ALA A 80 8.70 13.48 0.36
N ASN A 81 9.06 14.61 -0.25
CA ASN A 81 8.37 15.14 -1.42
C ASN A 81 9.32 15.92 -2.36
N PRO A 82 10.35 15.28 -2.95
CA PRO A 82 11.29 15.96 -3.84
C PRO A 82 10.60 16.41 -5.14
N VAL A 83 10.83 17.67 -5.53
CA VAL A 83 10.32 18.24 -6.79
C VAL A 83 11.07 17.65 -7.98
N GLU A 84 12.36 17.42 -7.78
CA GLU A 84 13.35 16.88 -8.71
C GLU A 84 13.24 15.36 -8.94
N GLY A 85 12.19 14.71 -8.43
CA GLY A 85 12.01 13.26 -8.51
C GLY A 85 12.66 12.51 -7.33
N GLY A 86 12.18 11.30 -7.07
CA GLY A 86 12.63 10.45 -5.97
C GLY A 86 11.50 9.89 -5.12
N MET A 87 11.87 9.09 -4.12
CA MET A 87 10.94 8.43 -3.20
C MET A 87 10.07 9.46 -2.45
N ARG A 88 8.77 9.17 -2.37
CA ARG A 88 7.77 10.02 -1.71
C ARG A 88 7.04 9.29 -0.61
N ALA A 89 6.88 9.98 0.51
CA ALA A 89 6.22 9.43 1.68
C ALA A 89 5.54 10.52 2.50
N LEU A 90 4.40 10.16 3.10
CA LEU A 90 3.68 10.97 4.07
C LEU A 90 3.62 10.23 5.41
N THR A 91 3.58 10.98 6.51
CA THR A 91 3.47 10.42 7.85
C THR A 91 2.18 10.90 8.52
N PHE A 92 1.45 9.98 9.15
CA PHE A 92 0.21 10.24 9.86
C PHE A 92 0.29 9.69 11.29
N VAL A 93 -0.27 10.41 12.25
CA VAL A 93 -0.34 10.00 13.65
C VAL A 93 -1.77 10.16 14.17
N GLN A 94 -2.22 9.16 14.90
CA GLN A 94 -3.42 9.20 15.70
C GLN A 94 -3.02 9.18 17.19
N GLU A 95 -2.94 10.38 17.78
CA GLU A 95 -2.37 10.58 19.12
C GLU A 95 -3.09 9.77 20.20
N ARG A 96 -4.43 9.70 20.15
CA ARG A 96 -5.25 9.05 21.18
C ARG A 96 -4.96 7.55 21.31
N SER A 97 -4.65 6.88 20.20
CA SER A 97 -4.36 5.45 20.18
C SER A 97 -2.87 5.16 20.14
N GLY A 98 -2.00 6.17 20.05
CA GLY A 98 -0.56 5.98 19.84
C GLY A 98 -0.21 5.28 18.53
N ARG A 99 -1.07 5.41 17.50
CA ARG A 99 -0.86 4.76 16.19
C ARG A 99 -0.25 5.72 15.19
N GLY A 100 0.64 5.20 14.35
CA GLY A 100 1.28 5.95 13.27
C GLY A 100 1.26 5.16 11.98
N VAL A 101 1.18 5.88 10.86
CA VAL A 101 1.29 5.32 9.51
C VAL A 101 2.34 6.11 8.75
N VAL A 102 3.28 5.41 8.12
CA VAL A 102 4.07 5.99 7.03
C VAL A 102 3.56 5.37 5.74
N VAL A 103 3.09 6.21 4.83
CA VAL A 103 2.58 5.79 3.54
C VAL A 103 3.54 6.19 2.43
N PHE A 104 3.91 5.22 1.60
CA PHE A 104 4.79 5.43 0.45
C PHE A 104 3.95 5.55 -0.82
N ARG A 105 4.27 6.53 -1.65
CA ARG A 105 3.64 6.66 -2.96
C ARG A 105 4.18 5.59 -3.90
N GLY A 106 3.31 5.00 -4.72
CA GLY A 106 3.73 4.19 -5.85
C GLY A 106 4.12 5.02 -7.08
N THR A 107 4.27 4.31 -8.20
CA THR A 107 4.75 4.86 -9.47
C THR A 107 3.78 5.89 -10.05
N ASP A 108 4.35 7.03 -10.44
CA ASP A 108 3.74 7.99 -11.35
C ASP A 108 3.82 7.46 -12.78
N LEU A 109 2.68 7.07 -13.35
CA LEU A 109 2.63 6.36 -14.64
C LEU A 109 2.91 7.28 -15.84
N ASP A 110 3.01 8.59 -15.62
CA ASP A 110 3.37 9.54 -16.66
C ASP A 110 4.89 9.70 -16.76
N SER A 111 5.50 8.89 -17.62
CA SER A 111 6.94 8.91 -17.87
C SER A 111 7.43 10.15 -18.63
N SER A 112 6.54 11.10 -18.99
CA SER A 112 6.97 12.37 -19.59
C SER A 112 7.46 13.37 -18.54
N GLY A 113 7.02 13.25 -17.28
CA GLY A 113 7.40 14.12 -16.17
C GLY A 113 8.59 13.58 -15.36
N THR A 114 9.31 14.48 -14.67
CA THR A 114 10.45 14.14 -13.79
C THR A 114 10.07 13.11 -12.72
N SER A 115 8.85 13.21 -12.18
CA SER A 115 8.32 12.27 -11.19
C SER A 115 8.21 10.85 -11.75
N GLY A 116 7.48 10.64 -12.85
CA GLY A 116 7.34 9.32 -13.46
C GLY A 116 8.64 8.75 -14.02
N GLN A 117 9.54 9.60 -14.53
CA GLN A 117 10.88 9.16 -14.93
C GLN A 117 11.70 8.65 -13.74
N ALA A 118 11.71 9.36 -12.61
CA ALA A 118 12.43 8.91 -11.41
C ALA A 118 11.85 7.58 -10.88
N ASP A 119 10.53 7.45 -10.85
CA ASP A 119 9.86 6.23 -10.39
C ASP A 119 10.14 5.05 -11.33
N ALA A 120 10.13 5.27 -12.65
CA ALA A 120 10.48 4.25 -13.64
C ALA A 120 11.94 3.80 -13.53
N CYS A 121 12.87 4.73 -13.30
CA CYS A 121 14.28 4.41 -13.04
C CYS A 121 14.45 3.60 -11.76
N ALA A 122 13.77 3.98 -10.67
CA ALA A 122 13.82 3.24 -9.41
C ALA A 122 13.23 1.83 -9.55
N ASN A 123 12.10 1.66 -10.23
CA ASN A 123 11.55 0.34 -10.55
C ASN A 123 12.55 -0.51 -11.33
N ALA A 124 13.23 0.06 -12.32
CA ALA A 124 14.24 -0.66 -13.09
C ALA A 124 15.46 -1.04 -12.23
N GLU A 125 15.92 -0.18 -11.30
CA GLU A 125 16.96 -0.55 -10.33
C GLU A 125 16.53 -1.71 -9.42
N LEU A 126 15.31 -1.67 -8.88
CA LEU A 126 14.79 -2.71 -7.99
C LEU A 126 14.58 -4.05 -8.70
N ALA A 127 14.19 -4.02 -9.97
CA ALA A 127 13.98 -5.21 -10.80
C ALA A 127 15.28 -5.72 -11.47
N HIS A 128 16.43 -5.08 -11.25
CA HIS A 128 17.68 -5.31 -12.00
C HIS A 128 17.50 -5.26 -13.53
N ALA A 129 16.59 -4.41 -13.99
CA ALA A 129 16.32 -4.21 -15.41
C ALA A 129 17.27 -3.15 -16.01
N PRO A 130 17.50 -3.17 -17.33
CA PRO A 130 18.26 -2.11 -17.99
C PRO A 130 17.66 -0.73 -17.74
N LEU A 131 18.47 0.20 -17.24
CA LEU A 131 18.03 1.57 -16.99
C LEU A 131 17.77 2.32 -18.30
N PRO A 132 16.62 3.00 -18.45
CA PRO A 132 16.40 3.94 -19.53
C PRO A 132 17.48 5.03 -19.59
N GLY A 133 17.79 5.51 -20.80
CA GLY A 133 18.86 6.50 -21.01
C GLY A 133 18.67 7.80 -20.22
N TYR A 134 17.43 8.21 -19.95
CA TYR A 134 17.12 9.42 -19.15
C TYR A 134 17.39 9.25 -17.64
N CYS A 135 17.71 8.05 -17.16
CA CYS A 135 17.99 7.82 -15.74
C CYS A 135 19.30 8.46 -15.28
N ASN A 136 20.19 8.78 -16.20
CA ASN A 136 21.46 9.47 -15.92
C ASN A 136 21.28 10.91 -15.37
N GLN A 137 20.08 11.49 -15.44
CA GLN A 137 19.78 12.79 -14.85
C GLN A 137 19.56 12.73 -13.33
N PHE A 138 19.31 11.54 -12.78
CA PHE A 138 19.07 11.34 -11.36
C PHE A 138 20.32 10.86 -10.65
N THR A 139 20.52 11.36 -9.44
CA THR A 139 21.57 10.84 -8.55
C THR A 139 21.19 9.48 -7.99
N SER A 140 22.18 8.68 -7.60
CA SER A 140 21.95 7.44 -6.87
C SER A 140 21.15 7.68 -5.57
N PHE A 141 21.32 8.84 -4.93
CA PHE A 141 20.54 9.21 -3.76
C PHE A 141 19.03 9.33 -4.06
N GLN A 142 18.67 9.87 -5.22
CA GLN A 142 17.28 10.02 -5.66
C GLN A 142 16.66 8.67 -6.05
N LEU A 143 17.43 7.79 -6.70
CA LEU A 143 16.94 6.49 -7.18
C LEU A 143 16.92 5.38 -6.12
N ASP A 144 17.70 5.51 -5.04
CA ASP A 144 17.74 4.53 -3.95
C ASP A 144 16.50 4.59 -3.03
N TYR A 145 15.35 4.18 -3.57
CA TYR A 145 14.05 4.30 -2.90
C TYR A 145 13.98 3.50 -1.60
N VAL A 146 14.63 2.34 -1.54
CA VAL A 146 14.66 1.51 -0.32
C VAL A 146 15.38 2.25 0.81
N SER A 147 16.59 2.76 0.59
CA SER A 147 17.31 3.50 1.63
C SER A 147 16.56 4.75 2.06
N ARG A 148 15.96 5.48 1.11
CA ARG A 148 15.15 6.67 1.42
C ARG A 148 13.91 6.32 2.24
N ALA A 149 13.23 5.23 1.92
CA ALA A 149 12.05 4.78 2.66
C ALA A 149 12.41 4.39 4.10
N LEU A 150 13.52 3.66 4.29
CA LEU A 150 14.07 3.34 5.61
C LEU A 150 14.49 4.59 6.40
N ASP A 151 15.10 5.58 5.74
CA ASP A 151 15.49 6.85 6.36
C ASP A 151 14.27 7.61 6.90
N ILE A 152 13.17 7.67 6.14
CA ILE A 152 11.92 8.30 6.60
C ILE A 152 11.30 7.53 7.76
N ALA A 153 11.23 6.19 7.65
CA ALA A 153 10.69 5.35 8.72
C ALA A 153 11.47 5.50 10.03
N ARG A 154 12.81 5.57 9.95
CA ARG A 154 13.68 5.86 11.11
C ARG A 154 13.36 7.23 11.70
N LYS A 155 13.34 8.29 10.87
CA LYS A 155 13.05 9.66 11.32
C LYS A 155 11.67 9.75 11.97
N ALA A 156 10.65 9.07 11.42
CA ALA A 156 9.31 9.07 11.99
C ALA A 156 9.31 8.50 13.41
N ALA A 157 10.00 7.37 13.61
CA ALA A 157 10.16 6.76 14.94
C ALA A 157 11.00 7.62 15.91
N GLU A 158 12.00 8.35 15.42
CA GLU A 158 12.79 9.27 16.26
C GLU A 158 11.95 10.47 16.74
N VAL A 159 11.07 10.99 15.88
CA VAL A 159 10.26 12.18 16.16
C VAL A 159 9.05 11.87 17.02
N HIS A 160 8.44 10.70 16.81
CA HIS A 160 7.28 10.24 17.60
C HIS A 160 7.62 8.89 18.26
N PRO A 161 8.46 8.88 19.31
CA PRO A 161 8.99 7.65 19.91
C PRO A 161 7.94 6.84 20.69
N THR A 162 6.78 7.44 20.98
CA THR A 162 5.66 6.78 21.67
C THR A 162 4.64 6.17 20.70
N VAL A 163 4.88 6.30 19.40
CA VAL A 163 3.95 5.86 18.35
C VAL A 163 4.38 4.50 17.82
N GLU A 164 3.42 3.58 17.72
CA GLU A 164 3.61 2.33 17.00
C GLU A 164 3.31 2.53 15.51
N TRP A 165 4.20 2.05 14.65
CA TRP A 165 4.16 2.33 13.22
C TRP A 165 3.63 1.14 12.42
N LEU A 166 2.73 1.44 11.48
CA LEU A 166 2.34 0.58 10.37
C LEU A 166 2.80 1.22 9.06
N TYR A 167 3.18 0.40 8.10
CA TYR A 167 3.60 0.88 6.78
C TYR A 167 2.55 0.50 5.72
N THR A 168 2.26 1.43 4.82
CA THR A 168 1.26 1.21 3.75
C THR A 168 1.69 1.90 2.46
N GLY A 169 0.98 1.61 1.38
CA GLY A 169 1.24 2.13 0.06
C GLY A 169 0.54 1.30 -1.00
N HIS A 170 0.72 1.70 -2.26
CA HIS A 170 0.17 1.03 -3.42
C HIS A 170 1.25 0.80 -4.49
N SER A 171 1.21 -0.32 -5.21
CA SER A 171 2.18 -0.63 -6.28
C SER A 171 3.61 -0.61 -5.72
N LEU A 172 4.55 0.12 -6.35
CA LEU A 172 5.88 0.40 -5.80
C LEU A 172 5.85 0.88 -4.34
N GLY A 173 4.86 1.69 -3.94
CA GLY A 173 4.72 2.14 -2.56
C GLY A 173 4.40 1.00 -1.59
N ALA A 174 3.64 0.00 -2.03
CA ALA A 174 3.36 -1.21 -1.24
C ALA A 174 4.61 -2.11 -1.14
N GLU A 175 5.44 -2.16 -2.19
CA GLU A 175 6.73 -2.84 -2.14
C GLU A 175 7.64 -2.22 -1.06
N LEU A 176 7.80 -0.90 -1.09
CA LEU A 176 8.59 -0.16 -0.11
C LEU A 176 8.04 -0.33 1.30
N ALA A 177 6.71 -0.30 1.46
CA ALA A 177 6.06 -0.54 2.75
C ALA A 177 6.40 -1.93 3.31
N ASN A 178 6.38 -2.96 2.46
CA ASN A 178 6.75 -4.31 2.83
C ASN A 178 8.23 -4.41 3.24
N VAL A 179 9.13 -3.85 2.45
CA VAL A 179 10.58 -3.85 2.74
C VAL A 179 10.86 -3.15 4.08
N VAL A 180 10.30 -1.96 4.28
CA VAL A 180 10.46 -1.19 5.51
C VAL A 180 9.85 -1.93 6.70
N GLY A 181 8.64 -2.45 6.57
CA GLY A 181 7.98 -3.18 7.66
C GLY A 181 8.74 -4.43 8.08
N ALA A 182 9.31 -5.17 7.13
CA ALA A 182 10.17 -6.31 7.40
C ALA A 182 11.44 -5.91 8.19
N VAL A 183 12.17 -4.89 7.73
CA VAL A 183 13.38 -4.38 8.41
C VAL A 183 13.08 -3.84 9.81
N ARG A 184 11.92 -3.22 9.98
CA ARG A 184 11.50 -2.59 11.24
C ARG A 184 10.75 -3.56 12.17
N GLY A 185 10.45 -4.77 11.71
CA GLY A 185 9.60 -5.71 12.44
C GLY A 185 8.23 -5.12 12.77
N ALA A 186 7.61 -4.42 11.83
CA ALA A 186 6.36 -3.69 11.97
C ALA A 186 5.26 -4.24 11.05
N ALA A 187 4.00 -3.90 11.33
CA ALA A 187 2.88 -4.32 10.51
C ALA A 187 2.86 -3.60 9.15
N VAL A 188 2.40 -4.30 8.11
CA VAL A 188 2.27 -3.76 6.75
C VAL A 188 0.91 -4.12 6.19
N LEU A 189 0.21 -3.13 5.63
CA LEU A 189 -0.93 -3.36 4.76
C LEU A 189 -0.69 -2.64 3.43
N GLY A 190 -0.46 -3.38 2.36
CA GLY A 190 -0.20 -2.85 1.03
C GLY A 190 -1.35 -3.13 0.06
N PHE A 191 -1.47 -2.30 -0.97
CA PHE A 191 -2.35 -2.54 -2.12
C PHE A 191 -1.51 -2.85 -3.35
N ALA A 192 -1.76 -3.97 -4.01
CA ALA A 192 -1.08 -4.34 -5.25
C ALA A 192 0.45 -4.37 -5.17
N ALA A 193 1.03 -4.93 -4.10
CA ALA A 193 2.49 -5.01 -4.00
C ALA A 193 3.05 -5.88 -5.15
N PRO A 194 4.14 -5.48 -5.83
CA PRO A 194 4.90 -6.37 -6.72
C PRO A 194 5.65 -7.45 -5.91
N ALA A 195 6.51 -8.22 -6.58
CA ALA A 195 7.43 -9.15 -5.93
C ALA A 195 8.38 -8.43 -4.96
N VAL A 196 8.30 -8.73 -3.67
CA VAL A 196 9.08 -8.08 -2.61
C VAL A 196 10.33 -8.88 -2.21
N LEU A 197 10.24 -10.22 -2.23
CA LEU A 197 11.33 -11.09 -1.75
C LEU A 197 12.68 -10.87 -2.46
N PRO A 198 12.73 -10.63 -3.79
CA PRO A 198 13.99 -10.26 -4.44
C PRO A 198 14.62 -8.99 -3.83
N VAL A 199 13.83 -7.93 -3.67
CA VAL A 199 14.32 -6.66 -3.09
C VAL A 199 14.75 -6.83 -1.64
N LEU A 200 14.04 -7.60 -0.83
CA LEU A 200 14.45 -7.90 0.55
C LEU A 200 15.82 -8.58 0.60
N ARG A 201 16.03 -9.61 -0.23
CA ARG A 201 17.30 -10.36 -0.29
C ARG A 201 18.46 -9.49 -0.78
N ASP A 202 18.20 -8.61 -1.75
CA ASP A 202 19.26 -7.84 -2.40
C ASP A 202 19.60 -6.54 -1.67
N ARG A 203 18.64 -5.95 -0.95
CA ARG A 203 18.75 -4.59 -0.37
C ARG A 203 18.77 -4.57 1.15
N THR A 204 18.58 -5.71 1.81
CA THR A 204 18.51 -5.79 3.28
C THR A 204 19.23 -7.02 3.82
N ALA A 205 19.38 -7.09 5.14
CA ALA A 205 19.88 -8.29 5.84
C ALA A 205 18.76 -9.15 6.44
N VAL A 206 17.50 -8.86 6.11
CA VAL A 206 16.34 -9.58 6.66
C VAL A 206 16.22 -10.95 5.99
N ASP A 207 16.14 -11.99 6.80
CA ASP A 207 15.76 -13.33 6.35
C ASP A 207 14.23 -13.42 6.21
N PRO A 208 13.69 -13.56 4.99
CA PRO A 208 12.25 -13.59 4.79
C PRO A 208 11.55 -14.77 5.46
N HIS A 209 12.27 -15.88 5.70
CA HIS A 209 11.71 -17.06 6.36
C HIS A 209 11.42 -16.85 7.85
N GLN A 210 11.96 -15.78 8.45
CA GLN A 210 11.73 -15.43 9.85
C GLN A 210 10.61 -14.41 10.04
N LEU A 211 10.03 -13.90 8.95
CA LEU A 211 8.97 -12.91 9.01
C LEU A 211 7.64 -13.58 9.40
N PRO A 212 6.90 -13.06 10.39
CA PRO A 212 5.60 -13.61 10.73
C PRO A 212 4.62 -13.39 9.59
N PHE A 213 4.01 -14.47 9.09
CA PHE A 213 3.16 -14.45 7.90
C PHE A 213 2.07 -13.37 7.92
N TRP A 214 1.36 -13.24 9.04
CA TRP A 214 0.27 -12.26 9.21
C TRP A 214 0.73 -10.87 9.65
N LYS A 215 2.03 -10.58 9.64
CA LYS A 215 2.54 -9.24 9.94
C LYS A 215 2.58 -8.34 8.71
N SER A 216 2.61 -8.94 7.53
CA SER A 216 2.38 -8.23 6.26
C SER A 216 1.16 -8.80 5.56
N LEU A 217 0.33 -7.92 5.01
CA LEU A 217 -0.79 -8.26 4.17
C LEU A 217 -0.80 -7.39 2.91
N SER A 218 -0.87 -8.04 1.75
CA SER A 218 -1.07 -7.35 0.46
C SER A 218 -2.46 -7.66 -0.10
N LEU A 219 -3.20 -6.61 -0.47
CA LEU A 219 -4.55 -6.71 -1.02
C LEU A 219 -4.50 -6.55 -2.55
N TYR A 220 -5.16 -7.45 -3.28
CA TYR A 220 -5.12 -7.51 -4.74
C TYR A 220 -6.51 -7.53 -5.37
N ASN A 221 -6.66 -6.89 -6.53
CA ASN A 221 -7.66 -7.31 -7.49
C ASN A 221 -7.21 -8.65 -8.09
N GLU A 222 -8.09 -9.66 -8.19
CA GLU A 222 -7.71 -10.97 -8.72
C GLU A 222 -7.12 -10.92 -10.15
N LEU A 223 -7.57 -9.93 -10.94
CA LEU A 223 -7.16 -9.67 -12.31
C LEU A 223 -6.01 -8.66 -12.42
N ASP A 224 -5.38 -8.26 -11.32
CA ASP A 224 -4.21 -7.38 -11.35
C ASP A 224 -2.98 -8.15 -11.85
N PRO A 225 -2.32 -7.75 -12.95
CA PRO A 225 -1.11 -8.41 -13.43
C PRO A 225 -0.01 -8.52 -12.36
N LEU A 226 0.12 -7.53 -11.47
CA LEU A 226 1.15 -7.57 -10.41
C LEU A 226 0.88 -8.62 -9.35
N ARG A 227 -0.38 -9.05 -9.17
CA ARG A 227 -0.73 -10.17 -8.28
C ARG A 227 0.00 -11.44 -8.69
N PHE A 228 0.04 -11.74 -9.99
CA PHE A 228 0.69 -12.95 -10.49
C PHE A 228 2.21 -12.88 -10.36
N GLN A 229 2.79 -11.69 -10.55
CA GLN A 229 4.23 -11.49 -10.30
C GLN A 229 4.60 -11.65 -8.83
N ALA A 230 3.70 -11.23 -7.93
CA ALA A 230 3.90 -11.31 -6.50
C ALA A 230 3.66 -12.72 -5.92
N LEU A 231 3.10 -13.66 -6.70
CA LEU A 231 2.76 -15.00 -6.23
C LEU A 231 4.02 -15.75 -5.75
N GLY A 232 4.03 -16.15 -4.48
CA GLY A 232 5.20 -16.76 -3.84
C GLY A 232 6.39 -15.81 -3.62
N GLN A 233 6.24 -14.52 -3.92
CA GLN A 233 7.29 -13.50 -3.82
C GLN A 233 6.94 -12.39 -2.81
N LEU A 234 6.03 -12.65 -1.88
CA LEU A 234 5.67 -11.74 -0.78
C LEU A 234 6.18 -12.27 0.57
N PRO A 235 6.51 -11.39 1.53
CA PRO A 235 6.92 -11.79 2.87
C PRO A 235 5.76 -12.20 3.80
N GLY A 236 4.51 -12.14 3.34
CA GLY A 236 3.34 -12.37 4.19
C GLY A 236 2.09 -12.73 3.41
N ALA A 237 0.94 -12.55 4.05
CA ALA A 237 -0.36 -12.87 3.48
C ALA A 237 -0.68 -12.04 2.24
N ASN A 238 -1.47 -12.63 1.34
CA ASN A 238 -2.11 -11.91 0.25
C ASN A 238 -3.61 -12.24 0.24
N CYS A 239 -4.46 -11.25 0.03
CA CYS A 239 -5.90 -11.46 -0.13
C CYS A 239 -6.37 -10.81 -1.42
N SER A 240 -7.30 -11.45 -2.12
CA SER A 240 -7.76 -10.97 -3.43
C SER A 240 -9.27 -10.73 -3.46
N TRP A 241 -9.71 -9.62 -4.04
CA TRP A 241 -11.12 -9.45 -4.42
C TRP A 241 -11.41 -10.35 -5.60
N VAL A 242 -12.29 -11.33 -5.38
CA VAL A 242 -12.68 -12.33 -6.37
C VAL A 242 -14.03 -12.01 -7.03
N ASN A 243 -14.29 -12.67 -8.15
CA ASN A 243 -15.49 -12.50 -8.98
C ASN A 243 -15.67 -11.06 -9.49
N GLN A 244 -14.58 -10.42 -9.89
CA GLN A 244 -14.64 -9.09 -10.46
C GLN A 244 -15.29 -9.13 -11.85
N PRO A 245 -15.92 -8.01 -12.29
CA PRO A 245 -16.43 -7.92 -13.64
C PRO A 245 -15.33 -8.28 -14.64
N ASP A 246 -15.69 -9.10 -15.62
CA ASP A 246 -14.76 -9.55 -16.64
C ASP A 246 -14.10 -8.36 -17.35
N VAL A 247 -12.78 -8.45 -17.49
CA VAL A 247 -11.96 -7.50 -18.22
C VAL A 247 -11.28 -8.30 -19.35
N PRO A 248 -11.82 -8.30 -20.57
CA PRO A 248 -11.33 -9.18 -21.64
C PRO A 248 -9.84 -9.05 -21.96
N SER A 249 -9.24 -7.89 -21.68
CA SER A 249 -7.80 -7.68 -21.86
C SER A 249 -6.95 -8.41 -20.81
N CYS A 250 -7.53 -8.81 -19.68
CA CYS A 250 -6.86 -9.56 -18.63
C CYS A 250 -6.78 -11.06 -18.94
N ASP A 251 -7.76 -11.63 -19.64
CA ASP A 251 -7.70 -13.02 -20.11
C ASP A 251 -6.43 -13.26 -20.92
N VAL A 252 -6.12 -12.37 -21.88
CA VAL A 252 -4.91 -12.49 -22.70
C VAL A 252 -3.64 -12.28 -21.87
N CYS A 253 -3.69 -11.42 -20.86
CA CYS A 253 -2.53 -11.09 -20.04
C CYS A 253 -2.13 -12.22 -19.07
N GLU A 254 -3.11 -12.94 -18.53
CA GLU A 254 -2.92 -14.03 -17.57
C GLU A 254 -2.64 -15.38 -18.25
N LEU A 255 -3.32 -15.69 -19.37
CA LEU A 255 -3.45 -17.07 -19.85
C LEU A 255 -2.25 -17.65 -20.63
N HIS A 256 -1.15 -16.90 -20.83
CA HIS A 256 -0.08 -17.32 -21.76
C HIS A 256 1.35 -17.34 -21.22
N GLY A 257 1.55 -17.38 -19.89
CA GLY A 257 2.86 -17.56 -19.28
C GLY A 257 3.44 -16.28 -18.67
N LYS A 258 4.66 -15.89 -19.04
CA LYS A 258 5.29 -14.68 -18.49
C LYS A 258 4.49 -13.45 -18.95
N ILE A 259 4.01 -12.66 -18.00
CA ILE A 259 3.30 -11.40 -18.27
C ILE A 259 4.17 -10.49 -19.14
N ASP A 260 3.69 -10.17 -20.34
CA ASP A 260 4.27 -9.16 -21.21
C ASP A 260 3.58 -7.81 -20.97
N GLU A 261 4.08 -7.05 -19.99
CA GLU A 261 3.63 -5.69 -19.69
C GLU A 261 3.81 -4.72 -20.87
N GLY A 262 4.60 -5.10 -21.88
CA GLY A 262 4.75 -4.35 -23.12
C GLY A 262 3.53 -4.43 -24.03
N SER A 263 2.78 -5.52 -23.97
CA SER A 263 1.64 -5.79 -24.85
C SER A 263 0.48 -4.80 -24.61
N PRO A 264 -0.25 -4.39 -25.67
CA PRO A 264 -1.44 -3.53 -25.51
C PRO A 264 -2.49 -4.11 -24.56
N GLU A 265 -2.70 -5.42 -24.59
CA GLU A 265 -3.69 -6.13 -23.79
C GLU A 265 -3.31 -6.09 -22.29
N CYS A 266 -2.08 -6.44 -21.93
CA CYS A 266 -1.63 -6.34 -20.55
C CYS A 266 -1.63 -4.90 -20.02
N LYS A 267 -1.25 -3.92 -20.86
CA LYS A 267 -1.37 -2.50 -20.48
C LYS A 267 -2.81 -2.13 -20.17
N GLN A 268 -3.76 -2.53 -21.02
CA GLN A 268 -5.16 -2.25 -20.79
C GLN A 268 -5.68 -2.95 -19.53
N CYS A 269 -5.28 -4.21 -19.29
CA CYS A 269 -5.59 -4.92 -18.05
C CYS A 269 -5.07 -4.14 -16.85
N PHE A 270 -3.77 -3.83 -16.82
CA PHE A 270 -3.11 -3.05 -15.78
C PHE A 270 -3.84 -1.74 -15.49
N TYR A 271 -4.16 -0.92 -16.50
CA TYR A 271 -4.87 0.34 -16.28
C TYR A 271 -6.28 0.17 -15.70
N LYS A 272 -6.94 -0.97 -15.94
CA LYS A 272 -8.27 -1.25 -15.41
C LYS A 272 -8.23 -1.87 -14.02
N THR A 273 -7.23 -2.69 -13.71
CA THR A 273 -7.24 -3.52 -12.50
C THR A 273 -6.21 -3.10 -11.47
N HIS A 274 -5.05 -2.59 -11.90
CA HIS A 274 -3.93 -2.24 -11.03
C HIS A 274 -4.02 -0.83 -10.43
N ILE A 275 -4.53 0.17 -11.15
CA ILE A 275 -4.47 1.56 -10.64
C ILE A 275 -5.22 1.70 -9.29
N LEU A 276 -4.69 2.52 -8.37
CA LEU A 276 -5.25 2.69 -7.02
C LEU A 276 -6.76 3.01 -7.03
N LYS A 277 -7.24 3.75 -8.03
CA LYS A 277 -8.67 4.05 -8.20
C LYS A 277 -9.53 2.79 -8.27
N SER A 278 -9.04 1.71 -8.87
CA SER A 278 -9.75 0.43 -8.95
C SER A 278 -9.85 -0.23 -7.57
N TYR A 279 -8.80 -0.17 -6.76
CA TYR A 279 -8.81 -0.62 -5.37
C TYR A 279 -9.77 0.19 -4.48
N LEU A 280 -9.82 1.51 -4.66
CA LEU A 280 -10.78 2.36 -3.95
C LEU A 280 -12.23 2.03 -4.36
N ALA A 281 -12.47 1.66 -5.62
CA ALA A 281 -13.78 1.22 -6.07
C ALA A 281 -14.18 -0.12 -5.44
N LEU A 282 -13.23 -1.07 -5.33
CA LEU A 282 -13.42 -2.34 -4.63
C LEU A 282 -13.80 -2.13 -3.16
N LEU A 283 -13.08 -1.27 -2.44
CA LEU A 283 -13.41 -0.93 -1.05
C LEU A 283 -14.81 -0.30 -0.92
N ARG A 284 -15.17 0.61 -1.82
CA ARG A 284 -16.50 1.26 -1.83
C ARG A 284 -17.64 0.32 -2.17
N SER A 285 -17.36 -0.82 -2.81
CA SER A 285 -18.39 -1.84 -3.10
C SER A 285 -18.92 -2.53 -1.84
N GLY A 286 -18.20 -2.45 -0.73
CA GLY A 286 -18.52 -3.19 0.49
C GLY A 286 -18.15 -4.68 0.43
N GLN A 287 -17.55 -5.16 -0.68
CA GLN A 287 -17.04 -6.52 -0.78
C GLN A 287 -15.66 -6.64 -0.11
N ARG A 288 -15.48 -7.69 0.69
CA ARG A 288 -14.18 -8.04 1.29
C ARG A 288 -13.36 -8.94 0.36
N PRO A 289 -12.02 -8.82 0.32
CA PRO A 289 -11.20 -9.79 -0.37
C PRO A 289 -11.21 -11.15 0.36
N VAL A 290 -10.93 -12.21 -0.39
CA VAL A 290 -10.73 -13.56 0.14
C VAL A 290 -9.24 -13.77 0.38
N CYS A 291 -8.91 -14.26 1.57
CA CYS A 291 -7.56 -14.64 1.95
C CYS A 291 -7.45 -16.17 1.86
N PRO A 292 -6.40 -16.73 1.25
CA PRO A 292 -6.13 -18.15 1.34
C PRO A 292 -5.80 -18.52 2.79
N ASP A 293 -6.26 -19.70 3.23
CA ASP A 293 -5.90 -20.23 4.54
C ASP A 293 -4.38 -20.48 4.60
N ALA A 294 -3.74 -20.01 5.66
CA ALA A 294 -2.29 -20.13 5.85
C ALA A 294 -1.79 -21.59 5.81
N GLU A 295 -2.65 -22.56 6.15
CA GLU A 295 -2.30 -23.99 6.18
C GLU A 295 -2.04 -24.60 4.79
N LEU A 296 -2.46 -23.94 3.71
CA LEU A 296 -2.16 -24.39 2.34
C LEU A 296 -0.85 -23.79 1.78
N GLY A 297 -0.21 -22.87 2.51
CA GLY A 297 0.95 -22.10 2.07
C GLY A 297 2.28 -22.87 2.04
N ASP A 298 2.39 -24.00 2.73
CA ASP A 298 3.64 -24.79 2.79
C ASP A 298 3.89 -25.64 1.54
N TYR A 299 2.93 -25.74 0.60
CA TYR A 299 3.03 -26.65 -0.54
C TYR A 299 3.36 -26.00 -1.89
N LEU A 300 3.58 -24.68 -1.95
CA LEU A 300 3.81 -23.97 -3.23
C LEU A 300 5.10 -23.15 -3.31
N VAL A 301 6.04 -23.36 -2.39
CA VAL A 301 7.42 -22.88 -2.59
C VAL A 301 8.16 -23.91 -3.45
N VAL A 302 8.04 -23.79 -4.77
CA VAL A 302 8.88 -24.48 -5.77
C VAL A 302 9.84 -23.47 -6.40
#